data_AF-A0A9E3C8C6-F1
#
_entry.id   AF-A0A9E3C8C6-F1
#
_cell.length_a   1.000
_cell.length_b   1.000
_cell.length_c   1.000
_cell.angle_alpha   90.00
_cell.angle_beta   90.00
_cell.angle_gamma   90.00
#
_symmetry.space_group_name_H-M   'P 1'
#
loop_
_entity.id
_entity.type
_entity.pdbx_description
1 polymer ?
#
loop_
_entity_poly.entity_id
_entity_poly.type
_entity_poly.pdbx_seq_one_letter_code
_entity_poly.pdbx_strand_id
1 'polypeptide(L)' 'MADAYKVKSKKSGTEYYLHSRPAANGTTQLYFFAKEVKEGAVPSMPEGYELSENPNTGLPVLKKKK' A
#
# COMPACT_ATOMS: atom_id res chain seq x y z
N MET A 1 -14.75 -2.19 13.38
CA MET A 1 -14.60 -2.00 11.93
C MET A 1 -13.16 -2.33 11.57
N ALA A 2 -12.88 -3.01 10.46
CA ALA A 2 -11.49 -3.27 10.05
C ALA A 2 -10.97 -2.01 9.34
N ASP A 3 -10.24 -1.18 10.06
CA ASP A 3 -9.67 0.05 9.53
C ASP A 3 -8.46 -0.30 8.64
N ALA A 4 -8.59 -0.12 7.33
CA ALA A 4 -7.52 -0.31 6.36
C ALA A 4 -7.33 0.99 5.57
N TYR A 5 -6.07 1.42 5.40
CA TYR A 5 -5.73 2.58 4.62
C TYR A 5 -6.04 2.30 3.15
N LYS A 6 -6.94 3.09 2.56
CA LYS A 6 -7.34 2.95 1.16
C LYS A 6 -6.94 4.16 0.33
N VAL A 7 -6.56 3.90 -0.91
CA VAL A 7 -6.17 4.89 -1.91
C VAL A 7 -6.94 4.60 -3.19
N LYS A 8 -7.59 5.63 -3.73
CA LYS A 8 -8.22 5.54 -5.04
C LYS A 8 -7.20 5.92 -6.12
N SER A 9 -6.97 5.02 -7.07
CA SER A 9 -6.13 5.29 -8.24
C SER A 9 -6.71 6.45 -9.03
N LYS A 10 -5.90 7.48 -9.31
CA LYS A 10 -6.33 8.65 -10.09
C LYS A 10 -6.57 8.30 -11.55
N LYS A 11 -5.86 7.29 -12.07
CA LYS A 11 -5.96 6.86 -13.47
C LYS A 11 -7.14 5.92 -13.71
N SER A 12 -7.27 4.87 -12.89
CA SER A 12 -8.26 3.81 -13.12
C SER A 12 -9.53 3.97 -12.28
N GLY A 13 -9.51 4.83 -11.26
CA GLY A 13 -10.61 4.96 -10.30
C GLY A 13 -10.78 3.76 -9.35
N THR A 14 -9.93 2.75 -9.47
CA THR A 14 -9.93 1.55 -8.60
C THR A 14 -9.44 1.90 -7.21
N GLU A 15 -10.16 1.42 -6.20
CA GLU A 15 -9.72 1.50 -4.80
C GLU A 15 -8.72 0.38 -4.51
N TYR A 16 -7.63 0.77 -3.86
CA TYR A 16 -6.62 -0.13 -3.38
C TYR A 16 -6.43 0.07 -1.88
N TYR A 17 -6.12 -1.02 -1.20
CA TYR A 17 -5.94 -1.09 0.23
C TYR A 17 -4.49 -1.44 0.54
N LEU A 18 -3.92 -0.73 1.51
CA LEU A 18 -2.57 -0.94 1.97
C LEU A 18 -2.47 -2.22 2.78
N HIS A 19 -1.51 -3.05 2.42
CA HIS A 19 -1.14 -4.27 3.12
C HIS A 19 0.34 -4.25 3.45
N SER A 20 0.69 -4.94 4.52
CA SER A 20 2.04 -5.26 4.91
C SER A 20 2.20 -6.77 4.96
N ARG A 21 3.35 -7.26 4.51
CA ARG A 21 3.76 -8.64 4.73
C ARG A 21 5.23 -8.68 5.11
N PRO A 22 5.66 -9.66 5.93
CA PRO A 22 7.07 -9.91 6.12
C PRO A 22 7.69 -10.33 4.78
N ALA A 23 8.86 -9.77 4.47
CA ALA A 23 9.68 -10.25 3.37
C ALA A 23 10.23 -11.64 3.69
N ALA A 24 10.68 -12.35 2.66
CA ALA A 24 11.26 -13.69 2.82
C ALA A 24 12.48 -13.71 3.75
N ASN A 25 13.16 -12.56 3.95
CA ASN A 25 14.27 -12.42 4.89
C ASN A 25 13.81 -12.26 6.36
N GLY A 26 12.51 -12.15 6.63
CA GLY A 26 11.91 -11.97 7.96
C GLY A 26 12.21 -10.62 8.65
N THR A 27 13.19 -9.88 8.18
CA THR A 27 13.68 -8.63 8.81
C THR A 27 13.01 -7.39 8.23
N THR A 28 12.52 -7.45 7.00
CA THR A 28 11.94 -6.30 6.31
C THR A 28 10.44 -6.48 6.13
N GLN A 29 9.64 -5.45 6.41
CA GLN A 29 8.24 -5.42 6.01
C GLN A 29 8.11 -4.84 4.59
N LEU A 30 7.41 -5.60 3.73
CA LEU A 30 7.01 -5.17 2.41
C LEU A 30 5.61 -4.58 2.50
N TYR A 31 5.49 -3.33 2.03
CA TYR A 31 4.20 -2.67 1.90
C TYR A 31 3.74 -2.70 0.45
N PHE A 32 2.49 -3.08 0.22
CA PHE A 32 1.91 -3.20 -1.12
C PHE A 32 0.43 -2.87 -1.11
N PHE A 33 -0.09 -2.45 -2.25
CA PHE A 33 -1.49 -2.12 -2.45
C PHE A 33 -2.22 -3.25 -3.16
N ALA A 34 -3.36 -3.67 -2.63
CA ALA A 34 -4.21 -4.73 -3.18
C ALA A 34 -5.66 -4.25 -3.35
N LYS A 35 -6.43 -4.82 -4.27
CA LYS A 35 -7.83 -4.41 -4.52
C LYS A 35 -8.82 -4.87 -3.45
N GLU A 36 -8.39 -5.79 -2.60
CA GLU A 36 -9.20 -6.40 -1.55
C GLU A 36 -8.47 -6.26 -0.22
N VAL A 37 -9.21 -6.10 0.87
CA VAL A 37 -8.68 -6.13 2.24
C VAL A 37 -8.51 -7.59 2.66
N LYS A 38 -7.29 -7.98 2.98
CA LYS A 38 -6.88 -9.31 3.44
C LYS A 38 -6.07 -9.20 4.73
N GLU A 39 -5.63 -10.35 5.25
CA GLU A 39 -4.71 -10.40 6.38
C GLU A 39 -3.43 -9.62 6.07
N GLY A 40 -3.05 -8.74 7.00
CA GLY A 40 -1.94 -7.80 6.82
C GLY A 40 -2.35 -6.40 6.34
N ALA A 41 -3.65 -6.13 6.16
CA ALA A 41 -4.13 -4.77 5.91
C ALA A 41 -3.69 -3.81 7.02
N VAL A 42 -3.18 -2.64 6.62
CA VAL A 42 -2.63 -1.65 7.54
C VAL A 42 -3.57 -0.45 7.60
N PRO A 43 -3.98 0.01 8.80
CA PRO A 43 -4.89 1.16 8.95
C PRO A 43 -4.26 2.49 8.54
N SER A 44 -2.94 2.58 8.56
CA SER A 44 -2.20 3.83 8.37
C SER A 44 -0.97 3.65 7.50
N MET A 45 -0.51 4.77 6.92
CA MET A 45 0.73 4.81 6.16
C MET A 45 1.92 4.77 7.15
N PRO A 46 2.92 3.90 6.94
CA PRO A 46 4.09 3.85 7.81
C PRO A 46 4.92 5.14 7.72
N GLU A 47 5.48 5.57 8.85
CA GLU A 47 6.37 6.73 8.90
C GLU A 47 7.64 6.50 8.09
N GLY A 48 8.13 7.56 7.44
CA GLY A 48 9.30 7.47 6.55
C GLY A 48 9.01 6.87 5.17
N TYR A 49 7.74 6.60 4.86
CA TYR A 49 7.30 6.26 3.51
C TYR A 49 6.45 7.39 2.92
N GLU A 50 6.35 7.44 1.60
CA GLU A 50 5.52 8.37 0.85
C GLU A 50 4.68 7.59 -0.17
N LEU A 51 3.42 7.97 -0.30
CA LEU A 51 2.51 7.40 -1.30
C LEU A 51 2.84 7.97 -2.67
N SER A 52 3.23 7.10 -3.60
CA SER A 52 3.48 7.44 -5.00
C SER A 52 2.57 6.59 -5.89
N GLU A 53 1.97 7.17 -6.93
CA GLU A 53 1.25 6.41 -7.94
C GLU A 53 2.14 6.23 -9.18
N ASN A 54 2.13 5.05 -9.79
CA ASN A 54 2.81 4.87 -11.08
C ASN A 54 1.95 5.50 -12.19
N PRO A 55 2.43 6.53 -12.92
CA PRO A 55 1.63 7.19 -13.96
C PRO A 55 1.30 6.26 -15.14
N ASN A 56 2.11 5.23 -15.38
CA ASN A 56 1.90 4.30 -16.49
C ASN A 56 0.78 3.31 -16.20
N THR A 57 0.74 2.73 -15.00
CA THR A 57 -0.22 1.67 -14.63
C THR A 57 -1.35 2.14 -13.70
N GLY A 58 -1.23 3.33 -13.11
CA GLY A 58 -2.16 3.84 -12.09
C GLY A 58 -2.06 3.10 -10.75
N LEU A 59 -1.05 2.25 -10.55
CA LEU A 59 -0.89 1.45 -9.33
C LEU A 59 -0.31 2.31 -8.20
N PRO A 60 -0.99 2.46 -7.06
CA PRO A 60 -0.43 3.09 -5.87
C PRO A 60 0.69 2.22 -5.30
N VAL A 61 1.80 2.85 -4.91
CA VAL A 61 2.97 2.21 -4.31
C VAL A 61 3.52 3.08 -3.19
N LEU A 62 4.13 2.47 -2.19
CA LEU A 62 4.87 3.21 -1.17
C LEU A 62 6.34 3.29 -1.57
N LYS A 63 6.89 4.51 -1.57
CA LYS A 63 8.31 4.75 -1.70
C LYS A 63 8.87 5.13 -0.34
N LYS A 64 10.13 4.78 -0.07
CA LYS A 64 10.82 5.32 1.10
C LYS A 64 11.07 6.80 0.85
N LYS A 65 10.65 7.63 1.80
CA LYS A 65 10.98 9.05 1.81
C LYS A 65 12.49 9.15 2.01
N LYS A 66 13.18 9.80 1.08
CA LYS A 66 14.64 9.93 1.11
C LYS A 66 15.07 11.10 1.99
#